data_AF-A0A3M2WKU1-F1
#
_entry.id   AF-A0A3M2WKU1-F1
#
_cell.length_a   1.000
_cell.length_b   1.000
_cell.length_c   1.000
_cell.angle_alpha   90.00
_cell.angle_beta   90.00
_cell.angle_gamma   90.00
#
_symmetry.space_group_name_H-M   'P 1'
#
loop_
_entity.id
_entity.type
_entity.pdbx_description
1 polymer ?
#
loop_
_entity_poly.entity_id
_entity_poly.type
_entity_poly.pdbx_seq_one_letter_code
_entity_poly.pdbx_strand_id
1 'polypeptide(L)'
;MQRLKHGLLQAAGWLFYLSLLMGLAAALPTSIFDSQSKNFIFLIGAVGIWRYSMGITHFVRGMIFLYIVYPHLRRKVRKLGSAADPSHVFLMVTSFRIDALTTAQVYSSVIREAIECGLPTTVVCSLVEMSDELLVKSMWAKANPPDRVKLDFVRIPGTGKRDGLAYGFRAISRHMPDDRAVVAVIDGDTVLNEGVVAKTVPWFQLFDNVGGLTTNEFCEVRGGYIMSEWHKLRFAQRHINMCSMALSKRVLTMTGRMSVFRAKVVTDPEFIADVESDSLNHWRLGTFRFLTGDDKSSWFS
;
A
#
# COMPACT_ATOMS: atom_id res chain seq x y z
N MET A 1 11.15 39.81 -7.21
CA MET A 1 10.02 40.06 -8.15
C MET A 1 9.21 38.81 -8.49
N GLN A 2 9.81 37.69 -8.90
CA GLN A 2 9.04 36.49 -9.32
C GLN A 2 8.15 35.89 -8.21
N ARG A 3 8.63 35.82 -6.95
CA ARG A 3 7.81 35.36 -5.81
C ARG A 3 6.59 36.25 -5.54
N LEU A 4 6.76 37.57 -5.65
CA LEU A 4 5.67 38.53 -5.44
C LEU A 4 4.62 38.42 -6.54
N LYS A 5 5.06 38.30 -7.80
CA LYS A 5 4.19 38.08 -8.97
C LYS A 5 3.41 36.76 -8.84
N HIS A 6 4.06 35.69 -8.37
CA HIS A 6 3.42 34.41 -8.16
C HIS A 6 2.36 34.46 -7.04
N GLY A 7 2.67 35.12 -5.92
CA GLY A 7 1.73 35.33 -4.82
C GLY A 7 0.51 36.16 -5.23
N LEU A 8 0.71 37.24 -6.00
CA LEU A 8 -0.39 38.06 -6.52
C LEU A 8 -1.28 37.29 -7.50
N LEU A 9 -0.70 36.46 -8.37
CA LEU A 9 -1.48 35.60 -9.28
C LEU A 9 -2.28 34.54 -8.54
N GLN A 10 -1.73 33.94 -7.47
CA GLN A 10 -2.48 33.02 -6.63
C GLN A 10 -3.63 33.73 -5.91
N ALA A 11 -3.38 34.91 -5.33
CA ALA A 11 -4.41 35.72 -4.68
C ALA A 11 -5.52 36.12 -5.65
N ALA A 12 -5.17 36.56 -6.86
CA ALA A 12 -6.13 36.87 -7.92
C ALA A 12 -6.94 35.64 -8.35
N GLY A 13 -6.29 34.47 -8.45
CA GLY A 13 -6.98 33.20 -8.73
C GLY A 13 -7.96 32.80 -7.63
N TRP A 14 -7.58 32.94 -6.35
CA TRP A 14 -8.47 32.71 -5.22
C TRP A 14 -9.63 33.69 -5.17
N LEU A 15 -9.37 34.98 -5.40
CA LEU A 15 -10.41 36.00 -5.49
C LEU A 15 -11.39 35.70 -6.61
N PHE A 16 -10.90 35.38 -7.81
CA PHE A 16 -11.75 35.00 -8.94
C PHE A 16 -12.60 33.76 -8.62
N TYR A 17 -12.00 32.74 -8.01
CA TYR A 17 -12.71 31.53 -7.60
C TYR A 17 -13.80 31.83 -6.56
N LEU A 18 -13.49 32.61 -5.52
CA LEU A 18 -14.47 32.99 -4.49
C LEU A 18 -15.58 33.88 -5.07
N SER A 19 -15.24 34.83 -5.93
CA SER A 19 -16.22 35.67 -6.63
C SER A 19 -17.13 34.84 -7.53
N LEU A 20 -16.60 33.83 -8.23
CA LEU A 20 -17.40 32.91 -9.03
C LEU A 20 -18.34 32.08 -8.15
N LEU A 21 -17.84 31.52 -7.05
CA LEU A 21 -18.68 30.78 -6.10
C LEU A 21 -19.78 31.65 -5.48
N MET A 22 -19.45 32.89 -5.10
CA MET A 22 -20.45 33.85 -4.60
C MET A 22 -21.46 34.24 -5.68
N GLY A 23 -21.02 34.42 -6.93
CA GLY A 23 -21.89 34.70 -8.06
C GLY A 23 -22.85 33.53 -8.33
N LEU A 24 -22.35 32.30 -8.29
CA LEU A 24 -23.18 31.09 -8.37
C LEU A 24 -24.17 31.00 -7.20
N ALA A 25 -23.72 31.29 -5.97
CA ALA A 25 -24.59 31.28 -4.80
C ALA A 25 -25.69 32.35 -4.88
N ALA A 26 -25.37 33.55 -5.36
CA ALA A 26 -26.34 34.63 -5.55
C ALA A 26 -27.33 34.36 -6.69
N ALA A 27 -26.94 33.58 -7.70
CA ALA A 27 -27.81 33.15 -8.79
C ALA A 27 -28.77 32.02 -8.39
N LEU A 28 -28.53 31.34 -7.27
CA LEU A 28 -29.39 30.28 -6.76
C LEU A 28 -30.58 30.86 -5.97
N PRO A 29 -31.78 30.28 -6.08
CA PRO A 29 -32.93 30.69 -5.28
C PRO A 29 -32.61 30.68 -3.78
N THR A 30 -33.04 31.71 -3.05
CA THR A 30 -32.82 31.85 -1.60
C THR A 30 -33.36 30.67 -0.79
N SER A 31 -34.42 30.00 -1.29
CA SER A 31 -34.94 28.77 -0.70
C SER A 31 -33.87 27.67 -0.57
N ILE A 32 -32.88 27.59 -1.46
CA ILE A 32 -31.81 26.59 -1.39
C ILE A 32 -30.85 26.83 -0.22
N PHE A 33 -30.89 28.00 0.43
CA PHE A 33 -30.08 28.29 1.61
C PHE A 33 -30.88 28.30 2.92
N ASP A 34 -32.21 28.19 2.84
CA ASP A 34 -33.08 28.06 4.00
C ASP A 34 -33.21 26.58 4.40
N SER A 35 -32.75 26.26 5.61
CA SER A 35 -32.74 24.90 6.15
C SER A 35 -34.14 24.30 6.36
N GLN A 36 -35.18 25.13 6.39
CA GLN A 36 -36.58 24.67 6.49
C GLN A 36 -37.25 24.49 5.12
N SER A 37 -36.59 24.90 4.03
CA SER A 37 -37.16 24.76 2.69
C SER A 37 -37.11 23.32 2.20
N LYS A 38 -38.13 22.95 1.40
CA LYS A 38 -38.15 21.65 0.73
C LYS A 38 -36.93 21.46 -0.17
N ASN A 39 -36.52 22.51 -0.88
CA ASN A 39 -35.40 22.45 -1.84
C ASN A 39 -34.06 22.15 -1.15
N PHE A 40 -33.80 22.78 0.00
CA PHE A 40 -32.60 22.50 0.80
C PHE A 40 -32.60 21.05 1.30
N ILE A 41 -33.71 20.60 1.89
CA ILE A 41 -33.85 19.25 2.43
C ILE A 41 -33.72 18.20 1.32
N PHE A 42 -34.31 18.41 0.14
CA PHE A 42 -34.17 17.49 -0.99
C PHE A 42 -32.72 17.43 -1.49
N LEU A 43 -32.03 18.55 -1.59
CA LEU A 43 -30.65 18.59 -2.08
C LEU A 43 -29.69 17.89 -1.10
N ILE A 44 -29.75 18.25 0.18
CA ILE A 44 -28.94 17.59 1.22
C ILE A 44 -29.33 16.12 1.37
N GLY A 45 -30.62 15.81 1.26
CA GLY A 45 -31.14 14.45 1.26
C GLY A 45 -30.60 13.62 0.11
N ALA A 46 -30.59 14.15 -1.12
CA ALA A 46 -30.03 13.48 -2.30
C ALA A 46 -28.52 13.23 -2.15
N VAL A 47 -27.76 14.22 -1.69
CA VAL A 47 -26.32 14.07 -1.41
C VAL A 47 -26.08 13.03 -0.31
N GLY A 48 -26.88 13.07 0.75
CA GLY A 48 -26.86 12.09 1.84
C GLY A 48 -27.14 10.68 1.33
N ILE A 49 -28.23 10.49 0.58
CA ILE A 49 -28.61 9.21 -0.01
C ILE A 49 -27.48 8.69 -0.88
N TRP A 50 -26.92 9.50 -1.78
CA TRP A 50 -25.80 9.08 -2.60
C TRP A 50 -24.58 8.66 -1.75
N ARG A 51 -24.18 9.51 -0.79
CA ARG A 51 -23.01 9.27 0.07
C ARG A 51 -23.15 8.00 0.90
N TYR A 52 -24.31 7.79 1.52
CA TYR A 52 -24.58 6.65 2.39
C TYR A 52 -24.90 5.39 1.59
N SER A 53 -25.57 5.49 0.44
CA SER A 53 -25.81 4.33 -0.44
C SER A 53 -24.51 3.73 -0.96
N MET A 54 -23.53 4.58 -1.34
CA MET A 54 -22.19 4.11 -1.69
C MET A 54 -21.50 3.42 -0.51
N GLY A 55 -21.60 4.00 0.69
CA GLY A 55 -21.06 3.40 1.91
C GLY A 55 -21.68 2.03 2.23
N ILE A 56 -23.02 1.93 2.18
CA ILE A 56 -23.77 0.69 2.40
C ILE A 56 -23.40 -0.35 1.34
N THR A 57 -23.30 0.05 0.07
CA THR A 57 -22.90 -0.84 -1.03
C THR A 57 -21.52 -1.44 -0.75
N HIS A 58 -20.53 -0.62 -0.38
CA HIS A 58 -19.20 -1.12 -0.05
C HIS A 58 -19.20 -2.00 1.20
N PHE A 59 -19.97 -1.63 2.22
CA PHE A 59 -20.12 -2.42 3.45
C PHE A 59 -20.69 -3.81 3.16
N VAL A 60 -21.84 -3.89 2.51
CA VAL A 60 -22.51 -5.17 2.15
C VAL A 60 -21.57 -6.04 1.31
N ARG A 61 -20.94 -5.47 0.30
CA ARG A 61 -19.93 -6.16 -0.52
C ARG A 61 -18.75 -6.65 0.31
N GLY A 62 -18.21 -5.83 1.21
CA GLY A 62 -17.14 -6.22 2.11
C GLY A 62 -17.54 -7.39 3.03
N MET A 63 -18.77 -7.37 3.57
CA MET A 63 -19.30 -8.45 4.39
C MET A 63 -19.48 -9.75 3.59
N ILE A 64 -20.01 -9.67 2.36
CA ILE A 64 -20.11 -10.83 1.45
C ILE A 64 -18.72 -11.42 1.19
N PHE A 65 -17.71 -10.57 0.96
CA PHE A 65 -16.34 -11.06 0.79
C PHE A 65 -15.84 -11.78 2.04
N LEU A 66 -15.92 -11.13 3.21
CA LEU A 66 -15.34 -11.63 4.45
C LEU A 66 -15.98 -12.91 4.95
N TYR A 67 -17.30 -13.02 4.87
CA TYR A 67 -18.04 -14.12 5.49
C TYR A 67 -18.44 -15.23 4.51
N ILE A 68 -18.50 -14.95 3.19
CA ILE A 68 -18.95 -15.93 2.20
C ILE A 68 -17.82 -16.29 1.24
N VAL A 69 -17.28 -15.31 0.50
CA VAL A 69 -16.34 -15.58 -0.60
C VAL A 69 -14.96 -15.98 -0.08
N TYR A 70 -14.39 -15.22 0.86
CA TYR A 70 -13.06 -15.48 1.40
C TYR A 70 -12.97 -16.86 2.10
N PRO A 71 -13.91 -17.27 2.97
CA PRO A 71 -13.87 -18.60 3.57
C PRO A 71 -13.98 -19.71 2.53
N HIS A 72 -14.79 -19.54 1.48
CA HIS A 72 -14.88 -20.50 0.38
C HIS A 72 -13.57 -20.62 -0.40
N LEU A 73 -12.96 -19.49 -0.77
CA LEU A 73 -11.69 -19.49 -1.48
C LEU A 73 -10.55 -20.03 -0.60
N ARG A 74 -10.53 -19.70 0.69
CA ARG A 74 -9.56 -20.24 1.65
C ARG A 74 -9.62 -21.76 1.73
N ARG A 75 -10.82 -22.37 1.65
CA ARG A 75 -10.96 -23.83 1.57
C ARG A 75 -10.35 -24.39 0.28
N LYS A 76 -10.48 -23.69 -0.86
CA LYS A 76 -9.85 -24.09 -2.13
C LYS A 76 -8.33 -24.03 -2.04
N VAL A 77 -7.78 -22.93 -1.53
CA VAL A 77 -6.34 -22.79 -1.29
C VAL A 77 -5.81 -23.91 -0.40
N ARG A 78 -6.50 -24.20 0.72
CA ARG A 78 -6.10 -25.27 1.63
C ARG A 78 -6.09 -26.66 0.96
N LYS A 79 -6.96 -26.90 -0.03
CA LYS A 79 -6.98 -28.16 -0.79
C LYS A 79 -5.78 -28.32 -1.73
N LEU A 80 -5.16 -27.22 -2.17
CA LEU A 80 -3.95 -27.28 -3.00
C LEU A 80 -2.74 -27.79 -2.20
N GLY A 81 -2.72 -27.58 -0.89
CA GLY A 81 -1.60 -27.99 -0.04
C GLY A 81 -0.28 -27.37 -0.52
N SER A 82 0.80 -28.15 -0.47
CA SER A 82 2.13 -27.73 -0.91
C SER A 82 2.26 -27.50 -2.42
N ALA A 83 1.30 -27.96 -3.24
CA ALA A 83 1.31 -27.67 -4.68
C ALA A 83 1.11 -26.18 -4.99
N ALA A 84 0.66 -25.39 -4.01
CA ALA A 84 0.54 -23.95 -4.14
C ALA A 84 1.80 -23.17 -3.72
N ASP A 85 2.81 -23.85 -3.16
CA ASP A 85 4.00 -23.19 -2.64
C ASP A 85 4.81 -22.54 -3.78
N PRO A 86 5.30 -21.30 -3.59
CA PRO A 86 6.18 -20.67 -4.56
C PRO A 86 7.54 -21.36 -4.57
N SER A 87 8.28 -21.19 -5.66
CA SER A 87 9.67 -21.64 -5.76
C SER A 87 10.58 -20.92 -4.76
N HIS A 88 10.36 -19.61 -4.59
CA HIS A 88 11.14 -18.75 -3.72
C HIS A 88 10.32 -17.56 -3.23
N VAL A 89 10.58 -17.10 -2.01
CA VAL A 89 9.96 -15.91 -1.41
C VAL A 89 11.02 -14.85 -1.17
N PHE A 90 10.83 -13.64 -1.69
CA PHE A 90 11.64 -12.49 -1.32
C PHE A 90 10.87 -11.63 -0.32
N LEU A 91 11.45 -11.39 0.86
CA LEU A 91 10.91 -10.46 1.85
C LEU A 91 11.72 -9.18 1.78
N MET A 92 11.23 -8.22 1.00
CA MET A 92 11.88 -6.94 0.78
C MET A 92 11.39 -5.92 1.80
N VAL A 93 12.30 -5.42 2.62
CA VAL A 93 12.01 -4.36 3.60
C VAL A 93 12.65 -3.06 3.14
N THR A 94 11.84 -2.01 2.97
CA THR A 94 12.34 -0.66 2.70
C THR A 94 12.30 0.18 3.96
N SER A 95 13.46 0.58 4.48
CA SER A 95 13.57 1.44 5.66
C SER A 95 14.26 2.76 5.32
N PHE A 96 13.69 3.86 5.81
CA PHE A 96 14.26 5.21 5.68
C PHE A 96 14.09 5.96 7.01
N ARG A 97 15.19 6.18 7.74
CA ARG A 97 15.25 6.96 8.99
C ARG A 97 14.18 6.57 10.01
N ILE A 98 13.99 5.27 10.20
CA ILE A 98 13.13 4.71 11.24
C ILE A 98 13.94 4.60 12.54
N ASP A 99 13.29 4.76 13.70
CA ASP A 99 13.97 4.60 14.98
C ASP A 99 14.44 3.15 15.20
N ALA A 100 15.53 2.98 15.93
CA ALA A 100 16.18 1.68 16.09
C ALA A 100 15.28 0.61 16.74
N LEU A 101 14.35 1.00 17.62
CA LEU A 101 13.45 0.05 18.27
C LEU A 101 12.43 -0.49 17.26
N THR A 102 11.82 0.39 16.47
CA THR A 102 10.91 -0.02 15.39
C THR A 102 11.64 -0.87 14.35
N THR A 103 12.83 -0.46 13.91
CA THR A 103 13.67 -1.25 12.99
C THR A 103 13.96 -2.65 13.54
N ALA A 104 14.33 -2.76 14.82
CA ALA A 104 14.56 -4.06 15.46
C ALA A 104 13.30 -4.94 15.50
N GLN A 105 12.13 -4.36 15.81
CA GLN A 105 10.85 -5.09 15.83
C GLN A 105 10.47 -5.62 14.44
N VAL A 106 10.59 -4.77 13.42
CA VAL A 106 10.30 -5.14 12.02
C VAL A 106 11.21 -6.27 11.58
N TYR A 107 12.52 -6.09 11.64
CA TYR A 107 13.46 -7.12 11.18
C TYR A 107 13.42 -8.39 12.02
N SER A 108 13.17 -8.31 13.34
CA SER A 108 12.94 -9.50 14.15
C SER A 108 11.73 -10.30 13.65
N SER A 109 10.63 -9.62 13.31
CA SER A 109 9.43 -10.29 12.77
C SER A 109 9.66 -10.87 11.37
N VAL A 110 10.41 -10.17 10.51
CA VAL A 110 10.72 -10.60 9.14
C VAL A 110 11.66 -11.80 9.14
N ILE A 111 12.73 -11.77 9.94
CA ILE A 111 13.68 -12.89 10.06
C ILE A 111 12.96 -14.12 10.62
N ARG A 112 12.13 -13.93 11.65
CA ARG A 112 11.35 -15.02 12.24
C ARG A 112 10.40 -15.65 11.22
N GLU A 113 9.62 -14.83 10.52
CA GLU A 113 8.71 -15.32 9.47
C GLU A 113 9.46 -16.03 8.35
N ALA A 114 10.64 -15.52 7.94
CA ALA A 114 11.49 -16.15 6.93
C ALA A 114 11.96 -17.55 7.35
N ILE A 115 12.27 -17.75 8.64
CA ILE A 115 12.66 -19.06 9.19
C ILE A 115 11.45 -20.00 9.30
N GLU A 116 10.36 -19.50 9.88
CA GLU A 116 9.16 -20.27 10.24
C GLU A 116 8.32 -20.67 9.03
N CYS A 117 8.33 -19.90 7.94
CA CYS A 117 7.51 -20.20 6.76
C CYS A 117 7.89 -21.49 6.04
N GLY A 118 9.11 -22.03 6.27
CA GLY A 118 9.57 -23.30 5.70
C GLY A 118 9.93 -23.25 4.22
N LEU A 119 9.79 -22.10 3.55
CA LEU A 119 10.08 -21.92 2.13
C LEU A 119 11.50 -21.37 1.88
N PRO A 120 12.10 -21.63 0.70
CA PRO A 120 13.29 -20.91 0.26
C PRO A 120 13.01 -19.41 0.27
N THR A 121 13.77 -18.65 1.07
CA THR A 121 13.44 -17.25 1.36
C THR A 121 14.69 -16.38 1.32
N THR A 122 14.60 -15.21 0.70
CA THR A 122 15.65 -14.18 0.78
C THR A 122 15.08 -12.92 1.42
N VAL A 123 15.67 -12.48 2.52
CA VAL A 123 15.37 -11.19 3.14
C VAL A 123 16.22 -10.12 2.44
N VAL A 124 15.57 -9.19 1.75
CA VAL A 124 16.23 -8.10 1.02
C VAL A 124 16.07 -6.80 1.81
N CYS A 125 17.17 -6.34 2.39
CA CYS A 125 17.21 -5.16 3.24
C CYS A 125 17.58 -3.93 2.42
N SER A 126 16.59 -3.11 2.04
CA SER A 126 16.83 -1.82 1.41
C SER A 126 16.99 -0.74 2.48
N LEU A 127 18.24 -0.40 2.79
CA LEU A 127 18.64 0.43 3.94
C LEU A 127 19.44 1.66 3.51
N VAL A 128 19.27 2.74 4.27
CA VAL A 128 20.03 3.99 4.07
C VAL A 128 21.26 4.02 5.00
N GLU A 129 21.03 3.78 6.28
CA GLU A 129 22.03 3.98 7.32
C GLU A 129 22.83 2.70 7.60
N MET A 130 24.14 2.83 7.80
CA MET A 130 25.01 1.71 8.18
C MET A 130 24.63 1.12 9.55
N SER A 131 24.10 1.95 10.47
CA SER A 131 23.67 1.51 11.79
C SER A 131 22.56 0.45 11.71
N ASP A 132 21.61 0.63 10.79
CA ASP A 132 20.53 -0.33 10.58
C ASP A 132 21.06 -1.65 10.02
N GLU A 133 22.02 -1.58 9.09
CA GLU A 133 22.67 -2.78 8.54
C GLU A 133 23.39 -3.60 9.62
N LEU A 134 24.14 -2.93 10.49
CA LEU A 134 24.83 -3.59 11.61
C LEU A 134 23.85 -4.21 12.60
N LEU A 135 22.74 -3.52 12.89
CA LEU A 135 21.67 -4.04 13.73
C LEU A 135 21.06 -5.30 13.12
N VAL A 136 20.74 -5.30 11.82
CA VAL A 136 20.20 -6.46 11.10
C VAL A 136 21.19 -7.62 11.10
N LYS A 137 22.48 -7.37 10.82
CA LYS A 137 23.52 -8.40 10.88
C LYS A 137 23.63 -9.06 12.24
N SER A 138 23.57 -8.27 13.32
CA SER A 138 23.59 -8.79 14.69
C SER A 138 22.36 -9.67 14.99
N MET A 139 21.16 -9.22 14.61
CA MET A 139 19.94 -10.01 14.75
C MET A 139 19.97 -11.29 13.94
N TRP A 140 20.47 -11.24 12.70
CA TRP A 140 20.63 -12.40 11.82
C TRP A 140 21.56 -13.44 12.42
N ALA A 141 22.74 -13.02 12.91
CA ALA A 141 23.70 -13.92 13.55
C ALA A 141 23.09 -14.59 14.81
N LYS A 142 22.33 -13.83 15.60
CA LYS A 142 21.64 -14.36 16.79
C LYS A 142 20.52 -15.35 16.42
N ALA A 143 19.78 -15.08 15.35
CA ALA A 143 18.70 -15.94 14.89
C ALA A 143 19.18 -17.27 14.29
N ASN A 144 20.43 -17.31 13.80
CA ASN A 144 21.06 -18.47 13.16
C ASN A 144 20.12 -19.18 12.16
N PRO A 145 19.67 -18.46 11.12
CA PRO A 145 18.71 -19.00 10.16
C PRO A 145 19.30 -20.18 9.36
N PRO A 146 18.46 -21.13 8.93
CA PRO A 146 18.89 -22.28 8.15
C PRO A 146 19.28 -21.87 6.71
N ASP A 147 20.08 -22.70 6.02
CA ASP A 147 20.67 -22.41 4.70
C ASP A 147 19.68 -22.00 3.59
N ARG A 148 18.41 -22.42 3.71
CA ARG A 148 17.34 -22.02 2.78
C ARG A 148 16.96 -20.54 2.89
N VAL A 149 17.33 -19.88 3.98
CA VAL A 149 17.02 -18.48 4.26
C VAL A 149 18.28 -17.65 4.08
N LYS A 150 18.24 -16.70 3.16
CA LYS A 150 19.37 -15.83 2.81
C LYS A 150 19.11 -14.39 3.20
N LEU A 151 20.17 -13.63 3.38
CA LEU A 151 20.14 -12.19 3.67
C LEU A 151 20.87 -11.44 2.57
N ASP A 152 20.24 -10.42 2.02
CA ASP A 152 20.80 -9.53 1.00
C ASP A 152 20.63 -8.07 1.41
N PHE A 153 21.61 -7.23 1.12
CA PHE A 153 21.63 -5.82 1.51
C PHE A 153 21.72 -4.92 0.29
N VAL A 154 20.86 -3.91 0.26
CA VAL A 154 20.83 -2.89 -0.77
C VAL A 154 20.96 -1.55 -0.09
N ARG A 155 22.11 -0.91 -0.27
CA ARG A 155 22.33 0.45 0.26
C ARG A 155 21.77 1.48 -0.70
N ILE A 156 20.90 2.35 -0.18
CA ILE A 156 20.24 3.39 -0.96
C ILE A 156 20.65 4.79 -0.46
N PRO A 157 20.68 5.80 -1.34
CA PRO A 157 21.14 7.16 -0.99
C PRO A 157 20.15 7.95 -0.12
N GLY A 158 18.97 7.39 0.17
CA GLY A 158 17.96 8.06 1.00
C GLY A 158 17.20 9.18 0.27
N THR A 159 17.06 9.08 -1.05
CA THR A 159 16.41 10.08 -1.91
C THR A 159 14.88 9.98 -1.96
N GLY A 160 14.31 8.91 -1.39
CA GLY A 160 12.86 8.73 -1.22
C GLY A 160 12.43 7.27 -1.19
N LYS A 161 11.14 7.03 -0.88
CA LYS A 161 10.56 5.67 -0.81
C LYS A 161 10.60 4.94 -2.16
N ARG A 162 10.32 5.65 -3.26
CA ARG A 162 10.32 5.11 -4.64
C ARG A 162 11.70 4.61 -5.06
N ASP A 163 12.74 5.40 -4.82
CA ASP A 163 14.11 4.97 -5.12
C ASP A 163 14.47 3.73 -4.28
N GLY A 164 14.08 3.70 -3.00
CA GLY A 164 14.24 2.50 -2.16
C GLY A 164 13.59 1.25 -2.77
N LEU A 165 12.36 1.38 -3.27
CA LEU A 165 11.66 0.29 -3.96
C LEU A 165 12.38 -0.13 -5.24
N ALA A 166 12.74 0.81 -6.10
CA ALA A 166 13.40 0.52 -7.38
C ALA A 166 14.76 -0.17 -7.20
N TYR A 167 15.57 0.29 -6.23
CA TYR A 167 16.86 -0.34 -5.93
C TYR A 167 16.70 -1.76 -5.39
N GLY A 168 15.73 -2.01 -4.52
CA GLY A 168 15.46 -3.36 -4.03
C GLY A 168 14.89 -4.28 -5.10
N PHE A 169 14.03 -3.80 -6.00
CA PHE A 169 13.57 -4.58 -7.16
C PHE A 169 14.71 -4.93 -8.11
N ARG A 170 15.64 -4.00 -8.37
CA ARG A 170 16.86 -4.31 -9.14
C ARG A 170 17.77 -5.31 -8.42
N ALA A 171 17.80 -5.31 -7.10
CA ALA A 171 18.54 -6.32 -6.35
C ALA A 171 17.91 -7.70 -6.55
N ILE A 172 16.59 -7.79 -6.39
CA ILE A 172 15.82 -9.02 -6.62
C ILE A 172 15.99 -9.53 -8.06
N SER A 173 15.96 -8.64 -9.06
CA SER A 173 16.11 -9.06 -10.47
C SER A 173 17.46 -9.74 -10.74
N ARG A 174 18.52 -9.38 -10.02
CA ARG A 174 19.85 -10.04 -10.12
C ARG A 174 19.87 -11.46 -9.57
N HIS A 175 18.90 -11.85 -8.73
CA HIS A 175 18.72 -13.24 -8.31
C HIS A 175 18.09 -14.10 -9.43
N MET A 176 17.65 -13.49 -10.54
CA MET A 176 16.98 -14.15 -11.67
C MET A 176 15.86 -15.10 -11.22
N PRO A 177 14.88 -14.58 -10.46
CA PRO A 177 13.78 -15.41 -9.95
C PRO A 177 12.96 -16.01 -11.09
N ASP A 178 12.45 -17.23 -10.88
CA ASP A 178 11.55 -17.86 -11.84
C ASP A 178 10.12 -17.28 -11.76
N ASP A 179 9.25 -17.74 -12.66
CA ASP A 179 7.85 -17.28 -12.76
C ASP A 179 6.96 -17.66 -11.55
N ARG A 180 7.42 -18.60 -10.71
CA ARG A 180 6.75 -19.07 -9.49
C ARG A 180 7.18 -18.30 -8.25
N ALA A 181 8.24 -17.52 -8.32
CA ALA A 181 8.74 -16.76 -7.20
C ALA A 181 7.83 -15.55 -6.89
N VAL A 182 7.84 -15.14 -5.63
CA VAL A 182 7.02 -14.05 -5.13
C VAL A 182 7.85 -13.07 -4.31
N VAL A 183 7.43 -11.81 -4.31
CA VAL A 183 8.11 -10.72 -3.61
C VAL A 183 7.10 -10.04 -2.68
N ALA A 184 7.32 -10.14 -1.37
CA ALA A 184 6.61 -9.36 -0.39
C ALA A 184 7.39 -8.06 -0.12
N VAL A 185 6.77 -6.93 -0.45
CA VAL A 185 7.24 -5.58 -0.16
C VAL A 185 6.66 -5.14 1.18
N ILE A 186 7.54 -4.80 2.12
CA ILE A 186 7.22 -4.53 3.52
C ILE A 186 7.77 -3.14 3.88
N ASP A 187 6.92 -2.30 4.44
CA ASP A 187 7.33 -0.99 4.95
C ASP A 187 8.18 -1.16 6.23
N GLY A 188 9.19 -0.30 6.40
CA GLY A 188 10.12 -0.34 7.54
C GLY A 188 9.51 -0.05 8.91
N ASP A 189 8.20 0.19 9.00
CA ASP A 189 7.42 0.36 10.23
C ASP A 189 6.36 -0.75 10.43
N THR A 190 6.51 -1.87 9.74
CA THR A 190 5.50 -2.94 9.70
C THR A 190 6.00 -4.25 10.29
N VAL A 191 5.33 -4.71 11.35
CA VAL A 191 5.60 -6.00 11.99
C VAL A 191 4.76 -7.10 11.35
N LEU A 192 5.40 -8.19 10.93
CA LEU A 192 4.70 -9.33 10.34
C LEU A 192 4.01 -10.18 11.41
N ASN A 193 2.75 -10.54 11.13
CA ASN A 193 2.05 -11.56 11.90
C ASN A 193 2.51 -12.95 11.48
N GLU A 194 2.53 -13.88 12.44
CA GLU A 194 2.98 -15.25 12.23
C GLU A 194 2.20 -15.99 11.12
N GLY A 195 2.96 -16.61 10.23
CA GLY A 195 2.47 -17.39 9.09
C GLY A 195 1.80 -16.53 8.03
N VAL A 196 2.07 -15.23 7.98
CA VAL A 196 1.51 -14.34 6.94
C VAL A 196 1.97 -14.77 5.55
N VAL A 197 3.21 -15.24 5.39
CA VAL A 197 3.73 -15.74 4.10
C VAL A 197 2.91 -16.95 3.67
N ALA A 198 2.78 -17.97 4.53
CA ALA A 198 1.99 -19.17 4.24
C ALA A 198 0.50 -18.85 3.96
N LYS A 199 -0.04 -17.78 4.54
CA LYS A 199 -1.42 -17.31 4.30
C LYS A 199 -1.57 -16.50 3.01
N THR A 200 -0.49 -16.00 2.41
CA THR A 200 -0.53 -15.06 1.28
C THR A 200 0.00 -15.64 -0.03
N VAL A 201 1.11 -16.38 -0.01
CA VAL A 201 1.74 -16.88 -1.24
C VAL A 201 0.88 -17.87 -2.04
N PRO A 202 0.07 -18.77 -1.43
CA PRO A 202 -0.71 -19.75 -2.19
C PRO A 202 -1.79 -19.15 -3.09
N TRP A 203 -2.21 -17.90 -2.84
CA TRP A 203 -3.24 -17.23 -3.65
C TRP A 203 -2.81 -17.05 -5.11
N PHE A 204 -1.51 -16.91 -5.37
CA PHE A 204 -0.96 -16.82 -6.72
C PHE A 204 -1.12 -18.14 -7.50
N GLN A 205 -1.21 -19.29 -6.85
CA GLN A 205 -1.54 -20.54 -7.55
C GLN A 205 -3.03 -20.64 -7.89
N LEU A 206 -3.91 -20.10 -7.03
CA LEU A 206 -5.34 -20.13 -7.29
C LEU A 206 -5.77 -19.09 -8.34
N PHE A 207 -5.00 -18.00 -8.47
CA PHE A 207 -5.28 -16.90 -9.38
C PHE A 207 -4.06 -16.56 -10.24
N ASP A 208 -3.90 -17.26 -11.37
CA ASP A 208 -2.79 -17.07 -12.30
C ASP A 208 -2.67 -15.63 -12.81
N ASN A 209 -3.80 -14.97 -13.05
CA ASN A 209 -3.85 -13.61 -13.59
C ASN A 209 -3.71 -12.50 -12.51
N VAL A 210 -3.47 -12.84 -11.25
CA VAL A 210 -3.25 -11.84 -10.19
C VAL A 210 -1.76 -11.50 -10.14
N GLY A 211 -1.44 -10.22 -10.39
CA GLY A 211 -0.06 -9.69 -10.34
C GLY A 211 0.39 -9.32 -8.93
N GLY A 212 -0.55 -8.92 -8.05
CA GLY A 212 -0.26 -8.59 -6.66
C GLY A 212 -1.49 -8.66 -5.75
N LEU A 213 -1.24 -8.77 -4.45
CA LEU A 213 -2.25 -8.75 -3.40
C LEU A 213 -1.73 -7.95 -2.20
N THR A 214 -2.64 -7.45 -1.39
CA THR A 214 -2.32 -6.77 -0.14
C THR A 214 -2.98 -7.48 1.04
N THR A 215 -2.46 -7.27 2.24
CA THR A 215 -2.94 -7.92 3.47
C THR A 215 -3.80 -6.99 4.31
N ASN A 216 -4.59 -7.58 5.21
CA ASN A 216 -5.21 -6.79 6.26
C ASN A 216 -4.14 -6.26 7.23
N GLU A 217 -4.36 -5.06 7.76
CA GLU A 217 -3.42 -4.36 8.63
C GLU A 217 -4.12 -3.94 9.91
N PHE A 218 -3.36 -4.03 11.00
CA PHE A 218 -3.75 -3.46 12.29
C PHE A 218 -2.74 -2.38 12.66
N CYS A 219 -3.25 -1.27 13.18
CA CYS A 219 -2.42 -0.17 13.62
C CYS A 219 -2.13 -0.32 15.12
N GLU A 220 -0.84 -0.35 15.47
CA GLU A 220 -0.40 -0.18 16.85
C GLU A 220 -0.06 1.29 17.08
N VAL A 221 -0.87 1.97 17.88
CA VAL A 221 -0.64 3.38 18.24
C VAL A 221 -0.11 3.44 19.66
N ARG A 222 1.14 3.89 19.81
CA ARG A 222 1.72 4.27 21.11
C ARG A 222 1.23 5.68 21.46
N GLY A 223 0.10 5.77 22.16
CA GLY A 223 -0.53 7.06 22.50
C GLY A 223 -1.81 6.91 23.31
N GLY A 224 -2.60 7.98 23.39
CA GLY A 224 -3.86 8.01 24.13
C GLY A 224 -4.93 7.08 23.54
N TYR A 225 -5.82 6.58 24.41
CA TYR A 225 -6.89 5.63 24.04
C TYR A 225 -7.74 6.11 22.84
N ILE A 226 -8.18 7.37 22.85
CA ILE A 226 -9.01 7.94 21.78
C ILE A 226 -8.29 7.89 20.43
N MET A 227 -6.99 8.22 20.40
CA MET A 227 -6.19 8.19 19.18
C MET A 227 -6.04 6.76 18.66
N SER A 228 -5.84 5.80 19.56
CA SER A 228 -5.76 4.38 19.23
C SER A 228 -7.07 3.85 18.62
N GLU A 229 -8.21 4.09 19.27
CA GLU A 229 -9.52 3.65 18.77
C GLU A 229 -9.89 4.32 17.45
N TRP A 230 -9.58 5.61 17.28
CA TRP A 230 -9.77 6.32 16.02
C TRP A 230 -8.97 5.68 14.87
N HIS A 231 -7.70 5.32 15.11
CA HIS A 231 -6.89 4.65 14.10
C HIS A 231 -7.43 3.25 13.80
N LYS A 232 -7.82 2.46 14.81
CA LYS A 232 -8.45 1.15 14.62
C LYS A 232 -9.70 1.25 13.74
N LEU A 233 -10.57 2.23 13.98
CA LEU A 233 -11.75 2.47 13.15
C LEU A 233 -11.40 2.79 11.69
N ARG A 234 -10.40 3.65 11.46
CA ARG A 234 -9.94 3.97 10.09
C ARG A 234 -9.38 2.74 9.36
N PHE A 235 -8.58 1.92 10.04
CA PHE A 235 -8.04 0.69 9.46
C PHE A 235 -9.14 -0.34 9.20
N ALA A 236 -10.12 -0.47 10.09
CA ALA A 236 -11.29 -1.31 9.86
C ALA A 236 -12.12 -0.86 8.64
N GLN A 237 -12.35 0.46 8.50
CA GLN A 237 -13.04 1.01 7.34
C GLN A 237 -12.27 0.75 6.04
N ARG A 238 -10.95 0.95 6.05
CA ARG A 238 -10.06 0.62 4.93
C ARG A 238 -10.14 -0.87 4.57
N HIS A 239 -10.10 -1.76 5.57
CA HIS A 239 -10.20 -3.20 5.38
C HIS A 239 -11.51 -3.59 4.68
N ILE A 240 -12.65 -3.06 5.15
CA ILE A 240 -13.96 -3.32 4.54
C ILE A 240 -13.99 -2.83 3.08
N ASN A 241 -13.43 -1.65 2.80
CA ASN A 241 -13.34 -1.13 1.43
C ASN A 241 -12.47 -2.03 0.55
N MET A 242 -11.32 -2.49 1.04
CA MET A 242 -10.46 -3.41 0.28
C MET A 242 -11.14 -4.76 0.03
N CYS A 243 -11.85 -5.31 1.01
CA CYS A 243 -12.66 -6.52 0.83
C CYS A 243 -13.78 -6.32 -0.21
N SER A 244 -14.41 -5.15 -0.22
CA SER A 244 -15.40 -4.78 -1.22
C SER A 244 -14.82 -4.76 -2.63
N MET A 245 -13.60 -4.21 -2.80
CA MET A 245 -12.89 -4.19 -4.09
C MET A 245 -12.39 -5.57 -4.49
N ALA A 246 -11.98 -6.40 -3.53
CA ALA A 246 -11.52 -7.76 -3.76
C ALA A 246 -12.59 -8.66 -4.40
N LEU A 247 -13.89 -8.42 -4.18
CA LEU A 247 -14.97 -9.10 -4.92
C LEU A 247 -14.89 -8.89 -6.43
N SER A 248 -14.49 -7.69 -6.85
CA SER A 248 -14.32 -7.37 -8.27
C SER A 248 -12.96 -7.82 -8.81
N LYS A 249 -12.04 -8.31 -7.95
CA LYS A 249 -10.66 -8.67 -8.28
C LYS A 249 -9.89 -7.56 -9.00
N ARG A 250 -10.29 -6.31 -8.78
CA ARG A 250 -9.71 -5.11 -9.38
C ARG A 250 -9.62 -4.04 -8.32
N VAL A 251 -8.48 -3.37 -8.23
CA VAL A 251 -8.26 -2.25 -7.33
C VAL A 251 -7.63 -1.11 -8.12
N LEU A 252 -8.08 0.12 -7.87
CA LEU A 252 -7.51 1.31 -8.53
C LEU A 252 -6.12 1.65 -7.99
N THR A 253 -5.92 1.39 -6.70
CA THR A 253 -4.61 1.50 -6.05
C THR A 253 -4.50 0.36 -5.04
N MET A 254 -3.48 -0.48 -5.19
CA MET A 254 -3.13 -1.41 -4.14
C MET A 254 -2.41 -0.64 -3.04
N THR A 255 -3.11 -0.37 -1.94
CA THR A 255 -2.50 0.28 -0.79
C THR A 255 -2.31 -0.75 0.30
N GLY A 256 -1.10 -0.78 0.85
CA GLY A 256 -0.73 -1.69 1.92
C GLY A 256 0.63 -1.36 2.52
N ARG A 257 0.85 -1.84 3.74
CA ARG A 257 2.10 -1.87 4.48
C ARG A 257 2.90 -3.13 4.20
N MET A 258 2.18 -4.20 3.84
CA MET A 258 2.72 -5.39 3.20
C MET A 258 1.90 -5.70 1.95
N SER A 259 2.57 -5.78 0.81
CA SER A 259 1.98 -6.20 -0.45
C SER A 259 2.85 -7.28 -1.06
N VAL A 260 2.23 -8.32 -1.61
CA VAL A 260 2.94 -9.43 -2.27
C VAL A 260 2.70 -9.33 -3.76
N PHE A 261 3.74 -9.50 -4.55
CA PHE A 261 3.71 -9.48 -6.01
C PHE A 261 4.33 -10.76 -6.55
N ARG A 262 3.98 -11.12 -7.79
CA ARG A 262 4.80 -12.08 -8.54
C ARG A 262 6.16 -11.47 -8.82
N ALA A 263 7.22 -12.25 -8.68
CA ALA A 263 8.57 -11.77 -8.96
C ALA A 263 8.68 -11.19 -10.37
N LYS A 264 8.11 -11.90 -11.37
CA LYS A 264 8.05 -11.46 -12.76
C LYS A 264 7.59 -10.01 -12.96
N VAL A 265 6.58 -9.57 -12.20
CA VAL A 265 6.05 -8.19 -12.30
C VAL A 265 7.07 -7.18 -11.79
N VAL A 266 7.63 -7.42 -10.61
CA VAL A 266 8.53 -6.44 -9.97
C VAL A 266 9.95 -6.49 -10.52
N THR A 267 10.32 -7.53 -11.25
CA THR A 267 11.62 -7.63 -11.93
C THR A 267 11.59 -7.08 -13.36
N ASP A 268 10.42 -6.68 -13.87
CA ASP A 268 10.29 -6.07 -15.19
C ASP A 268 11.02 -4.71 -15.21
N PRO A 269 12.00 -4.49 -16.11
CA PRO A 269 12.68 -3.21 -16.23
C PRO A 269 11.74 -2.02 -16.44
N GLU A 270 10.64 -2.18 -17.18
CA GLU A 270 9.66 -1.11 -17.40
C GLU A 270 8.94 -0.77 -16.10
N PHE A 271 8.47 -1.79 -15.37
CA PHE A 271 7.85 -1.60 -14.06
C PHE A 271 8.80 -0.92 -13.05
N ILE A 272 10.07 -1.31 -13.02
CA ILE A 272 11.09 -0.69 -12.15
C ILE A 272 11.30 0.78 -12.53
N ALA A 273 11.38 1.08 -13.83
CA ALA A 273 11.56 2.44 -14.32
C ALA A 273 10.36 3.33 -13.99
N ASP A 274 9.14 2.78 -14.07
CA ASP A 274 7.93 3.49 -13.68
C ASP A 274 7.90 3.76 -12.17
N VAL A 275 8.20 2.76 -11.34
CA VAL A 275 8.27 2.96 -9.87
C VAL A 275 9.29 4.02 -9.49
N GLU A 276 10.44 4.06 -10.17
CA GLU A 276 11.49 5.06 -9.88
C GLU A 276 11.09 6.45 -10.40
N SER A 277 10.73 6.55 -11.67
CA SER A 277 10.69 7.82 -12.42
C SER A 277 9.28 8.32 -12.75
N ASP A 278 8.26 7.76 -12.11
CA ASP A 278 6.85 8.15 -12.26
C ASP A 278 6.66 9.67 -12.28
N SER A 279 6.16 10.17 -13.40
CA SER A 279 5.93 11.59 -13.62
C SER A 279 4.62 11.80 -14.35
N LEU A 280 3.91 12.87 -13.98
CA LEU A 280 2.71 13.29 -14.68
C LEU A 280 3.00 14.60 -15.40
N ASN A 281 2.64 14.63 -16.69
CA ASN A 281 2.65 15.85 -17.47
C ASN A 281 1.30 16.56 -17.30
N HIS A 282 1.29 17.65 -16.55
CA HIS A 282 0.08 18.42 -16.27
C HIS A 282 0.13 19.74 -17.04
N TRP A 283 -0.90 20.00 -17.84
CA TRP A 283 -0.99 21.17 -18.72
C TRP A 283 -0.69 22.52 -18.03
N ARG A 284 -1.03 22.65 -16.73
CA ARG A 284 -0.75 23.85 -15.91
C ARG A 284 0.58 23.82 -15.14
N LEU A 285 1.06 22.65 -14.74
CA LEU A 285 2.17 22.51 -13.79
C LEU A 285 3.46 22.01 -14.45
N GLY A 286 3.40 21.71 -15.76
CA GLY A 286 4.48 21.05 -16.47
C GLY A 286 4.61 19.59 -16.06
N THR A 287 5.78 19.01 -16.32
CA THR A 287 6.12 17.66 -15.86
C THR A 287 6.59 17.72 -14.41
N PHE A 288 5.91 16.99 -13.52
CA PHE A 288 6.38 16.82 -12.15
C PHE A 288 6.48 15.33 -11.80
N ARG A 289 7.61 14.97 -11.18
CA ARG A 289 7.86 13.62 -10.66
C ARG A 289 7.07 13.42 -9.38
N PHE A 290 6.38 12.30 -9.24
CA PHE A 290 5.66 12.02 -8.01
C PHE A 290 6.65 11.63 -6.91
N LEU A 291 6.54 12.30 -5.75
CA LEU A 291 7.40 12.04 -4.58
C LEU A 291 6.77 11.05 -3.58
N THR A 292 5.45 10.94 -3.58
CA THR A 292 4.68 10.05 -2.70
C THR A 292 3.76 9.11 -3.49
N GLY A 293 3.60 7.90 -2.95
CA GLY A 293 3.04 6.73 -3.64
C GLY A 293 1.52 6.68 -3.61
N ASP A 294 0.95 6.79 -4.79
CA ASP A 294 -0.33 6.21 -5.14
C ASP A 294 0.00 5.42 -6.42
N ASP A 295 -0.06 4.08 -6.40
CA ASP A 295 0.25 3.15 -7.51
C ASP A 295 -0.68 3.32 -8.74
N LYS A 296 -1.26 4.50 -8.94
CA LYS A 296 -2.24 4.79 -10.00
C LYS A 296 -1.61 4.85 -11.39
N SER A 297 -0.32 5.19 -11.46
CA SER A 297 0.46 5.34 -12.70
C SER A 297 0.94 4.01 -13.25
N SER A 298 1.32 3.06 -12.40
CA SER A 298 1.74 1.70 -12.80
C SER A 298 0.60 0.80 -13.27
N TRP A 299 -0.62 1.35 -13.41
CA TRP A 299 -1.79 0.61 -13.90
C TRP A 299 -1.76 0.36 -15.42
N PHE A 300 -1.04 1.20 -16.18
CA PHE A 300 -0.94 1.11 -17.63
C PHE A 300 0.33 0.42 -18.13
N SER A 301 1.20 0.03 -17.20
CA SER A 301 2.49 -0.61 -17.42
C SER A 301 2.36 -2.13 -17.48
#